data_AF-A0A6P6PC09-F1
#
_entry.id   AF-A0A6P6PC09-F1
#
_cell.length_a   1.000
_cell.length_b   1.000
_cell.length_c   1.000
_cell.angle_alpha   90.00
_cell.angle_beta   90.00
_cell.angle_gamma   90.00
#
_symmetry.space_group_name_H-M   'P 1'
#
loop_
_entity.id
_entity.type
_entity.pdbx_description
1 polymer ?
#
loop_
_entity_poly.entity_id
_entity_poly.type
_entity_poly.pdbx_seq_one_letter_code
_entity_poly.pdbx_strand_id
1 'polypeptide(L)'
;MRDLGFSWMAISRMLSVNIRTLYNHRRQLGLVDYGTFTNISNDDLDRHITEVLQQTPGSGETYITGSLRGRGIRVPRWRVRERLRIIDPVGRVLRGRRAIQRRVYNVSVPNQLWHIDTNHKLNPWGFVFHGGVDGYSRCITYLRCCTDNRASTALQLFQNAVDLFGLPQHVRGDAGSENIDVARFMIENRGANRGSFMLECSNLLKIKDHSILRMCKDLMIIAGVILS
;
A
#
# COMPACT_ATOMS: atom_id res chain seq x y z
N MET A 1 2.13 22.43 -29.02
CA MET A 1 2.13 21.00 -28.60
C MET A 1 0.92 20.65 -27.74
N ARG A 2 0.59 21.40 -26.68
CA ARG A 2 -0.61 21.10 -25.86
C ARG A 2 -1.92 21.29 -26.63
N ASP A 3 -2.01 22.34 -27.44
CA ASP A 3 -3.18 22.65 -28.28
C ASP A 3 -3.37 21.66 -29.44
N LEU A 4 -2.34 20.85 -29.72
CA LEU A 4 -2.37 19.74 -30.68
C LEU A 4 -2.84 18.42 -30.03
N GLY A 5 -3.36 18.47 -28.79
CA GLY A 5 -3.93 17.32 -28.09
C GLY A 5 -2.93 16.43 -27.34
N PHE A 6 -1.62 16.69 -27.42
CA PHE A 6 -0.62 15.86 -26.75
C PHE A 6 -0.75 15.90 -25.22
N SER A 7 -0.57 14.74 -24.58
CA SER A 7 -0.48 14.64 -23.12
C SER A 7 0.85 15.20 -22.64
N TRP A 8 0.91 15.68 -21.39
CA TRP A 8 2.17 16.19 -20.80
C TRP A 8 3.28 15.13 -20.76
N MET A 9 2.91 13.85 -20.69
CA MET A 9 3.87 12.75 -20.78
C MET A 9 4.43 12.60 -22.19
N ALA A 10 3.58 12.68 -23.22
CA ALA A 10 4.02 12.68 -24.62
C ALA A 10 4.91 13.89 -24.91
N ILE A 11 4.53 15.09 -24.45
CA ILE A 11 5.34 16.31 -24.58
C ILE A 11 6.71 16.14 -23.90
N SER A 12 6.77 15.54 -22.69
CA SER A 12 8.05 15.30 -22.02
C SER A 12 8.97 14.35 -22.80
N ARG A 13 8.39 13.32 -23.45
CA ARG A 13 9.14 12.38 -24.30
C ARG A 13 9.64 13.05 -25.58
N MET A 14 8.78 13.84 -26.23
CA MET A 14 9.13 14.58 -27.46
C MET A 14 10.21 15.63 -27.22
N LEU A 15 10.21 16.26 -26.04
CA LEU A 15 11.20 17.26 -25.65
C LEU A 15 12.43 16.63 -24.96
N SER A 16 12.48 15.31 -24.80
CA SER A 16 13.55 14.59 -24.09
C SER A 16 13.87 15.16 -22.70
N VAL A 17 12.86 15.67 -21.99
CA VAL A 17 13.00 16.22 -20.64
C VAL A 17 12.28 15.34 -19.63
N ASN A 18 12.82 15.27 -18.41
CA ASN A 18 12.10 14.65 -17.32
C ASN A 18 10.75 15.35 -17.11
N ILE A 19 9.68 14.57 -16.98
CA ILE A 19 8.32 15.11 -16.81
C ILE A 19 8.21 16.07 -15.62
N ARG A 20 9.02 15.86 -14.58
CA ARG A 20 9.08 16.72 -13.39
C ARG A 20 9.71 18.08 -13.70
N THR A 21 10.75 18.10 -14.54
CA THR A 21 11.35 19.34 -15.07
C THR A 21 10.33 20.10 -15.90
N LEU A 22 9.59 19.41 -16.78
CA LEU A 22 8.52 20.02 -17.56
C LEU A 22 7.42 20.63 -16.68
N TYR A 23 7.01 19.96 -15.61
CA TYR A 23 6.05 20.51 -14.64
C TYR A 23 6.58 21.73 -13.89
N ASN A 24 7.84 21.72 -13.46
CA ASN A 24 8.46 22.85 -12.77
C ASN A 24 8.56 24.08 -13.67
N HIS A 25 9.01 23.87 -14.91
CA HIS A 25 9.15 24.94 -15.89
C HIS A 25 7.78 25.55 -16.26
N ARG A 26 6.74 24.71 -16.40
CA ARG A 26 5.37 25.20 -16.57
C ARG A 26 4.87 26.02 -15.40
N ARG A 27 5.20 25.64 -14.17
CA ARG A 27 4.84 26.42 -12.97
C ARG A 27 5.57 27.76 -12.95
N GLN A 28 6.86 27.79 -13.30
CA GLN A 28 7.65 29.02 -13.38
C GLN A 28 7.13 29.97 -14.47
N LEU A 29 6.73 29.43 -15.62
CA LEU A 29 6.20 30.21 -16.75
C LEU A 29 4.69 30.53 -16.62
N GLY A 30 4.04 30.13 -15.53
CA GLY A 30 2.58 30.32 -15.36
C GLY A 30 1.70 29.50 -16.31
N LEU A 31 2.27 28.56 -17.07
CA LEU A 31 1.60 27.69 -18.05
C LEU A 31 0.86 26.52 -17.38
N VAL A 32 0.09 26.84 -16.35
CA VAL A 32 -0.58 25.85 -15.52
C VAL A 32 -2.02 25.63 -16.02
N ASP A 33 -2.15 24.80 -17.04
CA ASP A 33 -3.40 24.20 -17.51
C ASP A 33 -4.01 23.32 -16.40
N TYR A 34 -4.68 23.95 -15.44
CA TYR A 34 -5.49 23.28 -14.42
C TYR A 34 -6.86 22.87 -14.95
N GLY A 35 -7.12 23.02 -16.26
CA GLY A 35 -8.46 23.05 -16.85
C GLY A 35 -9.28 24.24 -16.35
N THR A 36 -10.39 24.52 -17.04
CA THR A 36 -11.41 25.43 -16.51
C THR A 36 -12.07 24.77 -15.30
N PHE A 37 -12.13 25.49 -14.18
CA PHE A 37 -12.95 25.08 -13.04
C PHE A 37 -14.40 25.41 -13.34
N THR A 38 -15.30 24.54 -12.92
CA THR A 38 -16.73 24.79 -13.01
C THR A 38 -17.09 25.95 -12.09
N ASN A 39 -17.76 26.97 -12.63
CA ASN A 39 -18.31 28.06 -11.83
C ASN A 39 -19.56 27.55 -11.09
N ILE A 40 -19.34 26.99 -9.91
CA ILE A 40 -20.39 26.44 -9.03
C ILE A 40 -20.42 27.24 -7.73
N SER A 41 -21.61 27.46 -7.17
CA SER A 41 -21.80 28.10 -5.86
C SER A 41 -21.29 27.20 -4.73
N ASN A 42 -21.07 27.77 -3.53
CA ASN A 42 -20.74 26.93 -2.37
C ASN A 42 -21.92 26.06 -1.94
N ASP A 43 -23.15 26.56 -2.06
CA ASP A 43 -24.36 25.83 -1.64
C ASP A 43 -24.61 24.62 -2.55
N ASP A 44 -24.44 24.78 -3.87
CA ASP A 44 -24.55 23.66 -4.82
C ASP A 44 -23.42 22.64 -4.64
N LEU A 45 -22.21 23.13 -4.37
CA LEU A 45 -21.08 22.25 -4.07
C LEU A 45 -21.35 21.44 -2.80
N ASP A 46 -21.89 22.07 -1.76
CA ASP A 46 -22.22 21.41 -0.50
C ASP A 46 -23.33 20.38 -0.67
N ARG A 47 -24.35 20.69 -1.46
CA ARG A 47 -25.41 19.75 -1.82
C ARG A 47 -24.83 18.51 -2.49
N HIS A 48 -23.96 18.68 -3.49
CA HIS A 48 -23.31 17.55 -4.16
C HIS A 48 -22.39 16.75 -3.23
N ILE A 49 -21.62 17.40 -2.36
CA ILE A 49 -20.80 16.70 -1.37
C ILE A 49 -21.67 15.91 -0.40
N THR A 50 -22.79 16.48 0.06
CA THR A 50 -23.74 15.84 0.97
C THR A 50 -24.40 14.63 0.33
N GLU A 51 -24.83 14.73 -0.93
CA GLU A 51 -25.37 13.59 -1.70
C GLU A 51 -24.35 12.43 -1.77
N VAL A 52 -23.08 12.73 -2.04
CA VAL A 52 -22.01 11.72 -2.08
C VAL A 52 -21.80 11.08 -0.72
N LEU A 53 -21.86 11.87 0.36
CA LEU A 53 -21.71 11.37 1.73
C LEU A 53 -22.92 10.53 2.19
N GLN A 54 -24.13 10.82 1.71
CA GLN A 54 -25.31 10.00 1.96
C GLN A 54 -25.19 8.63 1.29
N GLN A 55 -24.71 8.58 0.04
CA GLN A 55 -24.51 7.33 -0.69
C GLN A 55 -23.31 6.53 -0.17
N THR A 56 -22.24 7.21 0.24
CA THR A 56 -21.02 6.56 0.74
C THR A 56 -20.50 7.32 1.98
N PRO A 57 -21.06 7.01 3.16
CA PRO A 57 -20.66 7.64 4.41
C PRO A 57 -19.16 7.50 4.69
N GLY A 58 -18.54 8.58 5.17
CA GLY A 58 -17.11 8.59 5.52
C GLY A 58 -16.16 8.77 4.33
N SER A 59 -16.67 9.00 3.11
CA SER A 59 -15.87 9.31 1.92
C SER A 59 -14.91 10.48 2.14
N GLY A 60 -13.64 10.28 1.77
CA GLY A 60 -12.61 11.29 1.85
C GLY A 60 -12.54 12.21 0.62
N GLU A 61 -11.70 13.23 0.72
CA GLU A 61 -11.46 14.25 -0.33
C GLU A 61 -11.23 13.65 -1.73
N THR A 62 -10.47 12.56 -1.83
CA THR A 62 -10.17 11.89 -3.10
C THR A 62 -11.41 11.31 -3.76
N TYR A 63 -12.25 10.61 -2.99
CA TYR A 63 -13.47 9.98 -3.52
C TYR A 63 -14.49 11.05 -3.94
N ILE A 64 -14.68 12.06 -3.11
CA ILE A 64 -15.56 13.20 -3.42
C ILE A 64 -15.09 13.92 -4.68
N THR A 65 -13.78 14.19 -4.81
CA THR A 65 -13.23 14.79 -6.03
C THR A 65 -13.46 13.92 -7.25
N GLY A 66 -13.33 12.60 -7.13
CA GLY A 66 -13.62 11.65 -8.20
C GLY A 66 -15.10 11.65 -8.60
N SER A 67 -16.01 11.65 -7.62
CA SER A 67 -17.46 11.68 -7.85
C SER A 67 -17.90 12.99 -8.54
N LEU A 68 -17.39 14.14 -8.07
CA LEU A 68 -17.64 15.43 -8.72
C LEU A 68 -17.14 15.45 -10.17
N ARG A 69 -15.94 14.90 -10.43
CA ARG A 69 -15.41 14.76 -11.79
C ARG A 69 -16.25 13.86 -12.68
N GLY A 70 -16.77 12.75 -12.14
CA GLY A 70 -17.69 11.87 -12.87
C GLY A 70 -18.99 12.57 -13.28
N ARG A 71 -19.39 13.61 -12.53
CA ARG A 71 -20.52 14.49 -12.84
C ARG A 71 -20.14 15.70 -13.72
N GLY A 72 -18.91 15.75 -14.24
CA GLY A 72 -18.41 16.87 -15.03
C GLY A 72 -18.05 18.13 -14.22
N ILE A 73 -18.10 18.07 -12.89
CA ILE A 73 -17.83 19.21 -12.01
C ILE A 73 -16.36 19.20 -11.59
N ARG A 74 -15.61 20.20 -12.06
CA ARG A 74 -14.19 20.35 -11.74
C ARG A 74 -14.02 21.50 -10.75
N VAL A 75 -13.70 21.14 -9.51
CA VAL A 75 -13.49 22.10 -8.42
C VAL A 75 -12.03 22.07 -7.95
N PRO A 76 -11.43 23.22 -7.56
CA PRO A 76 -10.11 23.23 -6.95
C PRO A 76 -10.07 22.35 -5.71
N ARG A 77 -8.98 21.60 -5.57
CA ARG A 77 -8.77 20.65 -4.46
C ARG A 77 -8.89 21.31 -3.08
N TRP A 78 -8.41 22.55 -2.95
CA TRP A 78 -8.50 23.31 -1.70
C TRP A 78 -9.96 23.63 -1.31
N ARG A 79 -10.82 23.93 -2.30
CA ARG A 79 -12.22 24.30 -2.08
C ARG A 79 -13.05 23.10 -1.66
N VAL A 80 -12.84 21.93 -2.28
CA VAL A 80 -13.44 20.67 -1.84
C VAL A 80 -13.06 20.35 -0.39
N ARG A 81 -11.77 20.54 -0.03
CA ARG A 81 -11.28 20.29 1.34
C ARG A 81 -11.89 21.25 2.35
N GLU A 82 -12.06 22.52 1.99
CA GLU A 82 -12.69 23.53 2.82
C GLU A 82 -14.16 23.20 3.07
N ARG A 83 -14.95 22.98 2.01
CA ARG A 83 -16.37 22.62 2.14
C ARG A 83 -16.59 21.34 2.92
N LEU A 84 -15.80 20.30 2.64
CA LEU A 84 -15.85 19.04 3.38
C LEU A 84 -15.50 19.20 4.87
N ARG A 85 -14.69 20.20 5.25
CA ARG A 85 -14.40 20.50 6.67
C ARG A 85 -15.65 21.01 7.39
N ILE A 86 -16.48 21.78 6.69
CA ILE A 86 -17.69 22.41 7.23
C ILE A 86 -18.82 21.38 7.30
N ILE A 87 -18.99 20.57 6.24
CA ILE A 87 -20.08 19.59 6.11
C ILE A 87 -19.86 18.35 6.99
N ASP A 88 -18.63 17.84 7.06
CA ASP A 88 -18.30 16.59 7.76
C ASP A 88 -17.14 16.75 8.77
N PRO A 89 -17.34 17.56 9.83
CA PRO A 89 -16.33 17.75 10.87
C PRO A 89 -16.07 16.45 11.64
N VAL A 90 -17.11 15.65 11.90
CA VAL A 90 -17.02 14.39 12.66
C VAL A 90 -16.31 13.31 11.86
N GLY A 91 -16.69 13.06 10.61
CA GLY A 91 -16.02 12.09 9.75
C GLY A 91 -14.56 12.47 9.49
N ARG A 92 -14.21 13.77 9.47
CA ARG A 92 -12.81 14.21 9.45
C ARG A 92 -12.06 13.80 10.73
N VAL A 93 -12.63 14.03 11.91
CA VAL A 93 -12.00 13.63 13.18
C VAL A 93 -11.85 12.11 13.26
N LEU A 94 -12.86 11.35 12.85
CA LEU A 94 -12.80 9.88 12.80
C LEU A 94 -11.72 9.39 11.82
N ARG A 95 -11.55 10.04 10.67
CA ARG A 95 -10.44 9.76 9.73
C ARG A 95 -9.07 10.12 10.33
N GLY A 96 -8.98 11.22 11.09
CA GLY A 96 -7.77 11.62 11.81
C GLY A 96 -7.39 10.64 12.93
N ARG A 97 -8.37 10.12 13.68
CA ARG A 97 -8.18 9.08 14.72
C ARG A 97 -7.78 7.72 14.14
N ARG A 98 -8.10 7.45 12.88
CA ARG A 98 -7.60 6.29 12.11
C ARG A 98 -6.19 6.49 11.55
N ALA A 99 -5.50 7.60 11.87
CA ALA A 99 -4.07 7.67 11.62
C ALA A 99 -3.40 6.48 12.30
N ILE A 100 -2.75 5.65 11.49
CA ILE A 100 -2.06 4.43 11.93
C ILE A 100 -1.17 4.80 13.11
N GLN A 101 -1.51 4.32 14.31
CA GLN A 101 -0.60 4.42 15.44
C GLN A 101 0.60 3.53 15.16
N ARG A 102 1.71 4.15 14.79
CA ARG A 102 3.00 3.48 14.63
C ARG A 102 3.53 3.19 16.02
N ARG A 103 3.45 1.93 16.44
CA ARG A 103 4.17 1.49 17.65
C ARG A 103 5.66 1.39 17.30
N VAL A 104 6.53 1.77 18.23
CA VAL A 104 7.97 1.54 18.11
C VAL A 104 8.18 0.03 18.11
N TYR A 105 8.53 -0.51 16.95
CA TYR A 105 8.81 -1.92 16.76
C TYR A 105 10.31 -2.13 16.91
N ASN A 106 10.71 -2.86 17.95
CA ASN A 106 12.11 -3.15 18.23
C ASN A 106 12.30 -4.67 18.31
N VAL A 107 12.99 -5.21 17.31
CA VAL A 107 13.63 -6.53 17.39
C VAL A 107 15.06 -6.25 17.83
N SER A 108 15.60 -7.01 18.77
CA SER A 108 16.85 -6.62 19.44
C SER A 108 18.10 -7.07 18.70
N VAL A 109 18.01 -8.14 17.90
CA VAL A 109 19.15 -8.73 17.18
C VAL A 109 18.74 -9.29 15.81
N PRO A 110 19.67 -9.39 14.83
CA PRO A 110 19.44 -10.10 13.58
C PRO A 110 18.99 -11.54 13.82
N ASN A 111 18.16 -12.06 12.92
CA ASN A 111 17.69 -13.45 12.94
C ASN A 111 16.85 -13.84 14.17
N GLN A 112 16.43 -12.85 14.98
CA GLN A 112 15.50 -13.09 16.08
C GLN A 112 14.08 -13.32 15.57
N LEU A 113 13.64 -12.55 14.57
CA LEU A 113 12.27 -12.61 14.08
C LEU A 113 12.21 -12.33 12.59
N TRP A 114 11.76 -13.32 11.81
CA TRP A 114 11.43 -13.12 10.40
C TRP A 114 9.94 -12.89 10.22
N HIS A 115 9.60 -11.98 9.32
CA HIS A 115 8.24 -11.77 8.83
C HIS A 115 8.10 -12.42 7.48
N ILE A 116 7.12 -13.30 7.33
CA ILE A 116 6.76 -13.91 6.06
C ILE A 116 5.39 -13.37 5.62
N ASP A 117 5.24 -13.09 4.33
CA ASP A 117 3.99 -12.62 3.73
C ASP A 117 3.86 -13.21 2.32
N THR A 118 2.63 -13.34 1.86
CA THR A 118 2.31 -13.78 0.50
C THR A 118 1.42 -12.75 -0.18
N ASN A 119 1.74 -12.37 -1.42
CA ASN A 119 0.95 -11.42 -2.20
C ASN A 119 0.24 -12.11 -3.36
N HIS A 120 -1.09 -12.11 -3.26
CA HIS A 120 -2.02 -12.71 -4.23
C HIS A 120 -2.62 -11.72 -5.21
N LYS A 121 -2.15 -10.46 -5.28
CA LYS A 121 -2.72 -9.46 -6.20
C LYS A 121 -2.63 -9.90 -7.65
N LEU A 122 -1.61 -10.67 -8.01
CA LEU A 122 -1.43 -11.20 -9.36
C LEU A 122 -1.96 -12.64 -9.54
N ASN A 123 -2.71 -13.16 -8.58
CA ASN A 123 -3.32 -14.48 -8.68
C ASN A 123 -4.25 -14.64 -9.90
N PRO A 124 -4.99 -13.60 -10.38
CA PRO A 124 -5.74 -13.72 -11.63
C PRO A 124 -4.90 -14.05 -12.87
N TRP A 125 -3.60 -13.78 -12.84
CA TRP A 125 -2.64 -14.11 -13.89
C TRP A 125 -1.79 -15.35 -13.54
N GLY A 126 -2.15 -16.06 -12.47
CA GLY A 126 -1.44 -17.26 -12.01
C GLY A 126 -0.12 -16.97 -11.29
N PHE A 127 0.10 -15.75 -10.78
CA PHE A 127 1.32 -15.40 -10.05
C PHE A 127 1.07 -15.10 -8.58
N VAL A 128 1.93 -15.66 -7.73
CA VAL A 128 1.93 -15.48 -6.28
C VAL A 128 3.34 -15.12 -5.83
N PHE A 129 3.48 -14.03 -5.10
CA PHE A 129 4.77 -13.62 -4.55
C PHE A 129 4.90 -14.06 -3.09
N HIS A 130 5.95 -14.81 -2.79
CA HIS A 130 6.34 -15.17 -1.43
C HIS A 130 7.56 -14.36 -1.02
N GLY A 131 7.58 -13.89 0.22
CA GLY A 131 8.72 -13.14 0.72
C GLY A 131 8.90 -13.25 2.22
N GLY A 132 10.16 -13.14 2.63
CA GLY A 132 10.60 -13.12 4.02
C GLY A 132 11.51 -11.92 4.28
N VAL A 133 11.35 -11.29 5.46
CA VAL A 133 12.16 -10.15 5.89
C VAL A 133 12.59 -10.31 7.35
N ASP A 134 13.87 -10.07 7.64
CA ASP A 134 14.38 -10.01 9.00
C ASP A 134 13.93 -8.72 9.71
N GLY A 135 13.35 -8.87 10.90
CA GLY A 135 12.71 -7.79 11.65
C GLY A 135 13.68 -6.75 12.23
N TYR A 136 14.96 -7.13 12.44
CA TYR A 136 16.00 -6.23 12.92
C TYR A 136 16.64 -5.47 11.76
N SER A 137 17.31 -6.20 10.86
CA SER A 137 18.13 -5.64 9.78
C SER A 137 17.31 -5.12 8.61
N ARG A 138 16.03 -5.50 8.50
CA ARG A 138 15.20 -5.26 7.31
C ARG A 138 15.74 -5.93 6.05
N CYS A 139 16.65 -6.89 6.21
CA CYS A 139 17.16 -7.72 5.12
C CYS A 139 16.04 -8.57 4.53
N ILE A 140 15.92 -8.59 3.21
CA ILE A 140 15.02 -9.49 2.49
C ILE A 140 15.69 -10.87 2.45
N THR A 141 15.19 -11.81 3.24
CA THR A 141 15.77 -13.17 3.33
C THR A 141 15.42 -14.00 2.11
N TYR A 142 14.22 -13.79 1.54
CA TYR A 142 13.86 -14.26 0.21
C TYR A 142 12.72 -13.42 -0.37
N LEU A 143 12.67 -13.37 -1.71
CA LEU A 143 11.54 -12.86 -2.48
C LEU A 143 11.48 -13.64 -3.79
N ARG A 144 10.37 -14.36 -4.02
CA ARG A 144 10.18 -15.20 -5.20
C ARG A 144 8.77 -15.11 -5.73
N CYS A 145 8.66 -15.12 -7.06
CA CYS A 145 7.40 -15.27 -7.78
C CYS A 145 7.21 -16.75 -8.11
N CYS A 146 6.05 -17.29 -7.78
CA CYS A 146 5.66 -18.67 -8.00
C CYS A 146 4.32 -18.72 -8.74
N THR A 147 4.02 -19.86 -9.34
CA THR A 147 2.75 -20.11 -10.05
C THR A 147 1.73 -20.87 -9.22
N ASP A 148 2.05 -21.14 -7.95
CA ASP A 148 1.20 -21.83 -7.00
C ASP A 148 1.37 -21.20 -5.60
N ASN A 149 0.45 -21.52 -4.71
CA ASN A 149 0.45 -21.09 -3.30
C ASN A 149 0.48 -22.29 -2.35
N ARG A 150 1.21 -23.36 -2.69
CA ARG A 150 1.25 -24.57 -1.87
C ARG A 150 2.10 -24.35 -0.63
N ALA A 151 1.71 -24.97 0.48
CA ALA A 151 2.48 -24.92 1.71
C ALA A 151 3.91 -25.49 1.55
N SER A 152 4.05 -26.54 0.72
CA SER A 152 5.35 -27.11 0.35
C SER A 152 6.26 -26.10 -0.37
N THR A 153 5.69 -25.26 -1.23
CA THR A 153 6.44 -24.23 -1.98
C THR A 153 6.92 -23.14 -1.04
N ALA A 154 6.03 -22.64 -0.16
CA ALA A 154 6.40 -21.67 0.86
C ALA A 154 7.48 -22.23 1.81
N LEU A 155 7.37 -23.49 2.22
CA LEU A 155 8.38 -24.18 3.03
C LEU A 155 9.73 -24.26 2.33
N GLN A 156 9.76 -24.69 1.07
CA GLN A 156 11.00 -24.83 0.30
C GLN A 156 11.73 -23.47 0.18
N LEU A 157 10.99 -22.41 -0.12
CA LEU A 157 11.54 -21.06 -0.19
C LEU A 157 12.12 -20.59 1.15
N PHE A 158 11.40 -20.89 2.23
CA PHE A 158 11.85 -20.59 3.59
C PHE A 158 13.13 -21.36 3.94
N GLN A 159 13.20 -22.66 3.68
CA GLN A 159 14.38 -23.49 3.93
C GLN A 159 15.60 -23.01 3.14
N ASN A 160 15.44 -22.69 1.86
CA ASN A 160 16.53 -22.12 1.06
C ASN A 160 17.08 -20.83 1.67
N ALA A 161 16.22 -19.99 2.28
CA ALA A 161 16.66 -18.80 2.98
C ALA A 161 17.34 -19.14 4.33
N VAL A 162 16.83 -20.14 5.05
CA VAL A 162 17.44 -20.66 6.28
C VAL A 162 18.85 -21.20 6.03
N ASP A 163 19.08 -21.85 4.90
CA ASP A 163 20.42 -22.36 4.53
C ASP A 163 21.43 -21.22 4.32
N LEU A 164 20.97 -20.05 3.88
CA LEU A 164 21.81 -18.88 3.63
C LEU A 164 22.00 -17.99 4.86
N PHE A 165 20.93 -17.76 5.63
CA PHE A 165 20.91 -16.76 6.71
C PHE A 165 20.85 -17.39 8.11
N GLY A 166 20.75 -18.71 8.19
CA GLY A 166 20.52 -19.46 9.42
C GLY A 166 19.05 -19.42 9.86
N LEU A 167 18.64 -20.42 10.64
CA LEU A 167 17.27 -20.54 11.15
C LEU A 167 16.92 -19.37 12.09
N PRO A 168 15.81 -18.63 11.88
CA PRO A 168 15.41 -17.59 12.83
C PRO A 168 14.98 -18.16 14.18
N GLN A 169 14.96 -17.34 15.23
CA GLN A 169 14.39 -17.74 16.53
C GLN A 169 12.86 -17.83 16.47
N HIS A 170 12.25 -16.89 15.75
CA HIS A 170 10.81 -16.79 15.60
C HIS A 170 10.44 -16.43 14.16
N VAL A 171 9.29 -16.90 13.71
CA VAL A 171 8.66 -16.47 12.46
C VAL A 171 7.31 -15.86 12.79
N ARG A 172 6.95 -14.78 12.10
CA ARG A 172 5.61 -14.19 12.13
C ARG A 172 5.04 -14.22 10.72
N GLY A 173 3.81 -14.72 10.61
CA GLY A 173 3.04 -14.78 9.37
C GLY A 173 1.55 -14.75 9.68
N ASP A 174 0.73 -14.66 8.66
CA ASP A 174 -0.71 -14.80 8.83
C ASP A 174 -1.12 -16.27 9.05
N ALA A 175 -2.42 -16.48 9.24
CA ALA A 175 -3.00 -17.82 9.39
C ALA A 175 -3.32 -18.49 8.03
N GLY A 176 -2.59 -18.13 6.96
CA GLY A 176 -2.73 -18.71 5.64
C GLY A 176 -2.37 -20.19 5.61
N SER A 177 -3.08 -20.97 4.79
CA SER A 177 -2.82 -22.41 4.66
C SER A 177 -1.46 -22.69 4.03
N GLU A 178 -0.91 -21.75 3.25
CA GLU A 178 0.44 -21.81 2.70
C GLU A 178 1.53 -21.74 3.77
N ASN A 179 1.23 -21.18 4.94
CA ASN A 179 2.22 -21.02 6.01
C ASN A 179 2.24 -22.20 7.00
N ILE A 180 1.33 -23.17 6.84
CA ILE A 180 1.20 -24.31 7.77
C ILE A 180 2.49 -25.14 7.85
N ASP A 181 3.12 -25.42 6.72
CA ASP A 181 4.34 -26.24 6.69
C ASP A 181 5.54 -25.48 7.28
N VAL A 182 5.63 -24.16 7.08
CA VAL A 182 6.64 -23.30 7.74
C VAL A 182 6.41 -23.28 9.25
N ALA A 183 5.17 -23.16 9.69
CA ALA A 183 4.83 -23.19 11.11
C ALA A 183 5.21 -24.53 11.75
N ARG A 184 4.90 -25.65 11.09
CA ARG A 184 5.29 -27.00 11.53
C ARG A 184 6.81 -27.12 11.65
N PHE A 185 7.54 -26.74 10.60
CA PHE A 185 9.00 -26.78 10.57
C PHE A 185 9.64 -25.95 11.70
N MET A 186 9.13 -24.75 11.97
CA MET A 186 9.61 -23.91 13.06
C MET A 186 9.35 -24.53 14.44
N ILE A 187 8.18 -25.16 14.63
CA ILE A 187 7.85 -25.87 15.88
C ILE A 187 8.77 -27.07 16.08
N GLU A 188 9.05 -27.84 15.03
CA GLU A 188 9.96 -28.99 15.08
C GLU A 188 11.40 -28.58 15.43
N ASN A 189 11.90 -27.48 14.87
CA ASN A 189 13.30 -27.07 15.03
C ASN A 189 13.56 -26.13 16.24
N ARG A 190 12.58 -25.32 16.66
CA ARG A 190 12.71 -24.38 17.80
C ARG A 190 11.91 -24.80 19.03
N GLY A 191 11.03 -25.79 18.90
CA GLY A 191 10.18 -26.32 19.98
C GLY A 191 8.78 -25.70 20.01
N ALA A 192 7.84 -26.44 20.58
CA ALA A 192 6.48 -25.96 20.84
C ALA A 192 6.44 -24.94 22.00
N ASN A 193 5.37 -24.13 22.06
CA ASN A 193 5.07 -23.18 23.16
C ASN A 193 6.09 -22.05 23.42
N ARG A 194 6.98 -21.76 22.46
CA ARG A 194 7.97 -20.66 22.56
C ARG A 194 7.68 -19.48 21.64
N GLY A 195 6.55 -19.49 20.93
CA GLY A 195 6.28 -18.53 19.87
C GLY A 195 7.17 -18.73 18.64
N SER A 196 7.56 -19.98 18.35
CA SER A 196 8.38 -20.33 17.18
C SER A 196 7.73 -19.89 15.86
N PHE A 197 6.40 -19.98 15.79
CA PHE A 197 5.59 -19.33 14.77
C PHE A 197 4.49 -18.50 15.43
N MET A 198 4.42 -17.21 15.10
CA MET A 198 3.44 -16.25 15.64
C MET A 198 2.43 -15.88 14.57
N LEU A 199 1.18 -16.26 14.79
CA LEU A 199 0.06 -15.91 13.92
C LEU A 199 -0.32 -14.44 14.07
N GLU A 200 -0.44 -13.72 12.96
CA GLU A 200 -1.06 -12.41 12.92
C GLU A 200 -2.61 -12.54 12.96
N CYS A 201 -3.18 -12.70 14.15
CA CYS A 201 -4.64 -12.65 14.32
C CYS A 201 -5.16 -11.21 14.26
N SER A 202 -6.14 -10.98 13.39
CA SER A 202 -6.58 -9.67 12.88
C SER A 202 -7.14 -8.68 13.92
N ASN A 203 -7.38 -9.06 15.18
CA ASN A 203 -8.20 -8.22 16.09
C ASN A 203 -7.72 -7.96 17.53
N LEU A 204 -6.63 -8.54 18.06
CA LEU A 204 -6.20 -8.23 19.45
C LEU A 204 -4.72 -7.93 19.66
N LEU A 205 -3.86 -8.23 18.69
CA LEU A 205 -2.48 -7.77 18.64
C LEU A 205 -2.16 -7.30 17.24
N LYS A 206 -2.75 -6.16 16.84
CA LYS A 206 -2.19 -5.34 15.75
C LYS A 206 -0.85 -4.74 16.24
N ILE A 207 0.16 -5.58 16.43
CA ILE A 207 1.55 -5.17 16.19
C ILE A 207 1.68 -5.10 14.67
N LYS A 208 0.94 -4.17 14.07
CA LYS A 208 1.12 -3.81 12.68
C LYS A 208 2.37 -2.97 12.66
N ASP A 209 3.53 -3.59 12.53
CA ASP A 209 4.63 -2.88 11.91
C ASP A 209 4.28 -2.69 10.43
N HIS A 210 3.48 -1.66 10.17
CA HIS A 210 3.14 -1.17 8.85
C HIS A 210 4.36 -0.59 8.12
N SER A 211 5.58 -0.67 8.65
CA SER A 211 6.80 -0.41 7.87
C SER A 211 7.35 -1.69 7.27
N ILE A 212 7.43 -2.81 8.00
CA ILE A 212 7.91 -4.10 7.45
C ILE A 212 6.85 -4.73 6.56
N LEU A 213 5.63 -4.90 7.05
CA LEU A 213 4.54 -5.47 6.23
C LEU A 213 4.26 -4.59 5.01
N ARG A 214 4.44 -3.27 5.13
CA ARG A 214 4.36 -2.38 3.97
C ARG A 214 5.60 -2.45 3.10
N MET A 215 6.79 -2.65 3.65
CA MET A 215 8.00 -2.87 2.86
C MET A 215 7.87 -4.17 2.08
N CYS A 216 7.42 -5.27 2.71
CA CYS A 216 7.06 -6.53 2.05
C CYS A 216 6.02 -6.29 0.96
N LYS A 217 4.91 -5.59 1.28
CA LYS A 217 3.86 -5.29 0.30
C LYS A 217 4.32 -4.36 -0.82
N ASP A 218 5.10 -3.33 -0.52
CA ASP A 218 5.60 -2.34 -1.47
C ASP A 218 6.69 -2.95 -2.36
N LEU A 219 7.59 -3.79 -1.81
CA LEU A 219 8.54 -4.61 -2.56
C LEU A 219 7.83 -5.58 -3.49
N MET A 220 6.80 -6.28 -2.99
CA MET A 220 6.01 -7.19 -3.82
C MET A 220 5.16 -6.46 -4.86
N ILE A 221 4.69 -5.24 -4.58
CA ILE A 221 4.05 -4.37 -5.57
C ILE A 221 5.06 -3.95 -6.63
N ILE A 222 6.27 -3.50 -6.24
CA ILE A 222 7.33 -3.12 -7.18
C ILE A 222 7.71 -4.32 -8.06
N ALA A 223 7.89 -5.50 -7.47
CA ALA A 223 8.16 -6.72 -8.23
C ALA A 223 7.02 -7.08 -9.20
N GLY A 224 5.77 -6.90 -8.78
CA GLY A 224 4.61 -7.09 -9.66
C GLY A 224 4.50 -6.05 -10.79
N VAL A 225 4.92 -4.81 -10.54
CA VAL A 225 4.96 -3.72 -11.54
C VAL A 225 6.10 -3.91 -12.54
N ILE A 226 7.21 -4.54 -12.14
CA ILE A 226 8.34 -4.84 -13.05
C ILE A 226 7.97 -5.93 -14.07
N LEU A 227 6.99 -6.79 -13.75
CA LEU A 227 6.53 -7.86 -14.63
C LEU A 227 5.36 -7.47 -15.55
N SER A 228 4.86 -6.23 -15.47
CA SER A 228 3.73 -5.69 -16.27
C SER A 228 4.16 -4.60 -17.22
#